data_AF-A0A4U9HAQ6-F1
#
_entry.id   AF-A0A4U9HAQ6-F1
#
_cell.length_a   1.000
_cell.length_b   1.000
_cell.length_c   1.000
_cell.angle_alpha   90.00
_cell.angle_beta   90.00
_cell.angle_gamma   90.00
#
_symmetry.space_group_name_H-M   'P 1'
#
loop_
_entity.id
_entity.type
_entity.pdbx_description
1 polymer ?
#
loop_
_entity_poly.entity_id
_entity_poly.type
_entity_poly.pdbx_seq_one_letter_code
_entity_poly.pdbx_strand_id
1 'polypeptide(L)'
;MQVKNKNLLYILAMIAFLLVGSFFWFSLRTVEIFAVHENDNFSDVLVKEFPLTDHGKINWWLNNKAMLKERFNIPKRQVTAVLP
;
A
#
# COMPACT_ATOMS: atom_id res chain seq x y z
N MET A 1 -47.61 -3.35 -4.20
CA MET A 1 -46.72 -4.07 -5.15
C MET A 1 -45.77 -4.95 -4.35
N GLN A 2 -46.03 -6.26 -4.29
CA GLN A 2 -45.15 -7.23 -3.64
C GLN A 2 -44.09 -7.61 -4.66
N VAL A 3 -42.92 -6.96 -4.60
CA VAL A 3 -41.84 -7.32 -5.52
C VAL A 3 -41.50 -8.78 -5.26
N LYS A 4 -41.47 -9.60 -6.33
CA LYS A 4 -40.94 -10.98 -6.28
C LYS A 4 -39.42 -10.89 -6.05
N ASN A 5 -39.05 -10.46 -4.83
CA ASN A 5 -37.78 -9.84 -4.47
C ASN A 5 -36.61 -10.81 -4.32
N LYS A 6 -36.85 -12.12 -4.43
CA LYS A 6 -35.84 -13.15 -4.19
C LYS A 6 -34.69 -13.01 -5.19
N ASN A 7 -35.00 -12.85 -6.48
CA ASN A 7 -34.00 -12.68 -7.54
C ASN A 7 -33.21 -11.38 -7.39
N LEU A 8 -33.87 -10.28 -7.01
CA LEU A 8 -33.21 -9.00 -6.74
C LEU A 8 -32.26 -9.11 -5.54
N LEU A 9 -32.69 -9.80 -4.49
CA LEU A 9 -31.87 -10.07 -3.30
C LEU A 9 -30.62 -10.89 -3.66
N TYR A 10 -30.77 -11.94 -4.50
CA TYR A 10 -29.63 -12.72 -4.98
C TYR A 10 -28.65 -11.87 -5.81
N ILE A 11 -29.14 -11.00 -6.69
CA ILE A 11 -28.29 -10.09 -7.47
C ILE A 11 -27.52 -9.14 -6.54
N LEU A 12 -28.20 -8.54 -5.56
CA LEU A 12 -27.56 -7.63 -4.62
C LEU A 12 -26.51 -8.33 -3.75
N ALA A 13 -26.82 -9.55 -3.28
CA ALA A 13 -25.89 -10.37 -2.53
C ALA A 13 -24.65 -10.75 -3.37
N MET A 14 -24.83 -11.06 -4.65
CA MET A 14 -23.73 -11.38 -5.56
C MET A 14 -22.81 -10.16 -5.77
N ILE A 15 -23.38 -8.97 -5.97
CA ILE A 15 -22.62 -7.73 -6.10
C ILE A 15 -21.85 -7.44 -4.80
N ALA A 16 -22.50 -7.56 -3.65
CA ALA A 16 -21.85 -7.36 -2.35
C ALA A 16 -20.68 -8.34 -2.16
N PHE A 17 -20.86 -9.61 -2.52
CA PHE A 17 -19.82 -10.62 -2.44
C PHE A 17 -18.63 -10.29 -3.35
N LEU A 18 -18.87 -9.85 -4.58
CA LEU A 18 -17.82 -9.42 -5.49
C LEU A 18 -17.04 -8.23 -4.94
N LEU A 19 -17.73 -7.22 -4.39
CA LEU A 19 -17.09 -6.05 -3.78
C LEU A 19 -16.21 -6.43 -2.59
N VAL A 20 -16.72 -7.27 -1.68
CA VAL A 20 -15.97 -7.74 -0.51
C VAL A 20 -14.77 -8.58 -0.96
N GLY A 21 -14.96 -9.51 -1.89
CA GLY A 21 -13.88 -10.34 -2.43
C GLY A 21 -12.78 -9.49 -3.08
N SER A 22 -13.15 -8.50 -3.89
CA SER A 22 -12.19 -7.57 -4.50
C SER A 22 -11.45 -6.74 -3.45
N PHE A 23 -12.15 -6.22 -2.44
CA PHE A 23 -11.53 -5.46 -1.36
C PHE A 23 -10.53 -6.32 -0.57
N PHE A 24 -10.88 -7.57 -0.28
CA PHE A 24 -10.03 -8.51 0.44
C PHE A 24 -8.79 -8.88 -0.38
N TRP A 25 -8.96 -9.21 -1.66
CA TRP A 25 -7.85 -9.46 -2.60
C TRP A 25 -6.86 -8.30 -2.63
N PHE A 26 -7.40 -7.08 -2.77
CA PHE A 26 -6.60 -5.86 -2.82
C PHE A 26 -5.87 -5.57 -1.50
N SER A 27 -6.43 -5.97 -0.36
CA SER A 27 -5.82 -5.81 0.96
C SER A 27 -4.71 -6.83 1.25
N LEU A 28 -4.76 -8.01 0.61
CA LEU A 28 -3.80 -9.10 0.82
C LEU A 28 -2.56 -9.01 -0.08
N ARG A 29 -2.57 -8.16 -1.10
CA ARG A 29 -1.43 -8.04 -2.01
C ARG A 29 -0.20 -7.51 -1.28
N THR A 30 0.95 -8.06 -1.66
CA THR A 30 2.23 -7.62 -1.10
C THR A 30 2.80 -6.52 -1.97
N VAL A 31 3.17 -5.41 -1.34
CA VAL A 31 3.79 -4.28 -2.04
C VAL A 31 5.23 -4.65 -2.39
N GLU A 32 5.58 -4.54 -3.67
CA GLU A 32 6.93 -4.81 -4.17
C GLU A 32 7.71 -3.52 -4.38
N ILE A 33 8.96 -3.46 -3.91
CA ILE A 33 9.87 -2.33 -4.16
C ILE A 33 10.53 -2.57 -5.52
N PHE A 34 10.23 -1.71 -6.49
CA PHE A 34 10.73 -1.82 -7.85
C PHE A 34 12.07 -1.10 -8.04
N ALA A 35 12.23 0.07 -7.42
CA ALA A 35 13.47 0.83 -7.48
C ALA A 35 13.58 1.76 -6.28
N VAL A 36 14.81 2.04 -5.86
CA VAL A 36 15.13 3.12 -4.94
C VAL A 36 16.10 4.04 -5.67
N HIS A 37 15.70 5.30 -5.87
CA HIS A 37 16.57 6.33 -6.39
C HIS A 37 16.98 7.25 -5.25
N GLU A 38 18.24 7.61 -5.21
CA GLU A 38 18.78 8.48 -4.17
C GLU A 38 19.19 9.81 -4.79
N ASN A 39 18.69 10.89 -4.20
CA ASN A 39 19.10 12.26 -4.48
C ASN A 39 19.73 12.85 -3.21
N ASP A 40 20.48 13.95 -3.34
CA ASP A 40 21.32 14.52 -2.28
C ASP A 40 20.62 14.67 -0.92
N ASN A 41 19.33 15.01 -0.94
CA ASN A 41 18.54 15.30 0.27
C ASN A 41 17.36 14.34 0.50
N PHE A 42 17.02 13.48 -0.46
CA PHE A 42 15.87 12.59 -0.36
C PHE A 42 16.08 11.30 -1.14
N SER A 43 15.38 10.25 -0.73
CA SER A 43 15.37 8.98 -1.45
C SER A 43 13.96 8.70 -1.95
N ASP A 44 13.82 8.49 -3.24
CA ASP A 44 12.57 8.08 -3.87
C ASP A 44 12.50 6.56 -3.88
N VAL A 45 11.43 6.00 -3.30
CA VAL A 45 11.16 4.56 -3.34
C VAL A 45 9.97 4.32 -4.26
N LEU A 46 10.24 3.69 -5.40
CA LEU A 46 9.22 3.27 -6.34
C LEU A 46 8.70 1.91 -5.91
N VAL A 47 7.41 1.86 -5.62
CA VAL A 47 6.69 0.67 -5.15
C VAL A 47 5.57 0.32 -6.12
N LYS A 48 5.45 -0.96 -6.44
CA LYS A 48 4.30 -1.51 -7.17
C LYS A 48 3.23 -1.95 -6.18
N GLU A 49 1.98 -1.90 -6.63
CA GLU A 49 0.82 -2.36 -5.86
C GLU A 49 0.62 -1.66 -4.51
N PHE A 50 1.00 -0.37 -4.45
CA PHE A 50 0.95 0.43 -3.22
C PHE A 50 -0.47 0.49 -2.62
N PRO A 51 -0.65 0.50 -1.27
CA PRO A 51 -1.98 0.46 -0.68
C PRO A 51 -2.85 1.63 -1.15
N LEU A 52 -4.13 1.37 -1.40
CA LEU A 52 -5.03 2.39 -1.96
C LEU A 52 -5.32 3.51 -0.96
N THR A 53 -5.48 3.15 0.32
CA THR A 53 -5.83 4.09 1.38
C THR A 53 -4.59 4.71 1.98
N ASP A 54 -4.66 5.99 2.38
CA ASP A 54 -3.52 6.67 3.00
C ASP A 54 -3.09 6.02 4.31
N HIS A 55 -4.05 5.50 5.08
CA HIS A 55 -3.76 4.67 6.26
C HIS A 55 -2.93 3.43 5.89
N GLY A 56 -3.29 2.73 4.82
CA GLY A 56 -2.53 1.58 4.33
C GLY A 56 -1.11 1.96 3.91
N LYS A 57 -0.96 3.09 3.19
CA LYS A 57 0.35 3.60 2.76
C LYS A 57 1.25 3.92 3.96
N ILE A 58 0.72 4.63 4.96
CA ILE A 58 1.44 4.97 6.19
C ILE A 58 1.85 3.70 6.93
N ASN A 59 0.92 2.75 7.10
CA ASN A 59 1.20 1.51 7.80
C ASN A 59 2.26 0.67 7.08
N TRP A 60 2.26 0.66 5.74
CA TRP A 60 3.31 0.01 4.97
C TRP A 60 4.69 0.60 5.29
N TRP A 61 4.83 1.92 5.29
CA TRP A 61 6.09 2.58 5.65
C TRP A 61 6.55 2.25 7.07
N LEU A 62 5.63 2.24 8.04
CA LEU A 62 5.93 1.90 9.43
C LEU A 62 6.42 0.45 9.56
N ASN A 63 5.72 -0.50 8.95
CA ASN A 63 6.05 -1.93 9.04
C ASN A 63 7.33 -2.30 8.28
N ASN A 64 7.64 -1.60 7.18
CA ASN A 64 8.80 -1.89 6.34
C ASN A 64 10.02 -1.04 6.68
N LYS A 65 9.93 -0.11 7.64
CA LYS A 65 11.03 0.78 8.03
C LYS A 65 12.35 0.05 8.31
N ALA A 66 12.29 -1.08 9.03
CA ALA A 66 13.48 -1.87 9.34
C ALA A 66 14.09 -2.48 8.08
N MET A 67 13.27 -3.09 7.21
CA MET A 67 13.69 -3.67 5.94
C MET A 67 14.29 -2.61 5.00
N LEU A 68 13.68 -1.43 4.93
CA LEU A 68 14.18 -0.32 4.12
C LEU A 68 15.55 0.18 4.60
N LYS A 69 15.75 0.23 5.92
CA LYS A 69 17.04 0.59 6.50
C LYS A 69 18.10 -0.48 6.27
N GLU A 70 17.76 -1.75 6.40
CA GLU A 70 18.72 -2.86 6.26
C GLU A 70 19.16 -3.06 4.81
N ARG A 71 18.21 -3.03 3.86
CA ARG A 71 18.48 -3.35 2.45
C ARG A 71 18.93 -2.16 1.63
N PHE A 72 18.40 -0.97 1.93
CA PHE A 72 18.59 0.23 1.12
C PHE A 72 19.24 1.38 1.89
N ASN A 73 19.56 1.19 3.17
CA ASN A 73 20.19 2.20 4.04
C ASN A 73 19.43 3.54 4.10
N ILE A 74 18.10 3.50 4.00
CA ILE A 74 17.22 4.68 4.07
C ILE A 74 16.41 4.72 5.37
N PRO A 75 16.16 5.91 5.94
CA PRO A 75 16.67 7.20 5.50
C PRO A 75 18.16 7.35 5.86
N LYS A 76 18.97 7.90 4.94
CA LYS A 76 20.35 8.24 5.26
C LYS A 76 20.37 9.42 6.23
N ARG A 77 21.22 9.34 7.25
CA ARG A 77 21.55 10.52 8.05
C ARG A 77 22.30 11.46 7.12
N GLN A 78 21.83 12.70 6.98
CA GLN A 78 22.67 13.75 6.43
C GLN A 78 23.91 13.82 7.32
N VAL A 79 25.08 13.47 6.76
CA VAL A 79 26.33 13.90 7.37
C VAL A 79 26.33 15.40 7.14
N THR A 80 25.89 16.17 8.13
CA THR A 80 26.23 17.58 8.20
C THR A 80 27.75 17.58 8.33
N ALA A 81 28.45 17.68 7.20
CA ALA A 81 29.85 18.03 7.18
C ALA A 81 29.90 19.45 7.73
N VAL A 82 29.97 19.55 9.05
CA VAL A 82 30.56 20.73 9.69
C VAL A 82 31.99 20.71 9.18
N LEU A 83 32.22 21.44 8.09
CA LEU A 83 33.55 21.70 7.58
C LEU A 83 34.37 22.27 8.76
N PRO A 84 35.57 21.71 9.03
CA PRO A 84 36.43 22.21 10.09
C PRO A 84 36.85 23.67 9.85
#